data_AF-A0AAX2IJ58-F1
#
_entry.id   AF-A0AAX2IJ58-F1
#
_cell.length_a   1.000
_cell.length_b   1.000
_cell.length_c   1.000
_cell.angle_alpha   90.00
_cell.angle_beta   90.00
_cell.angle_gamma   90.00
#
_symmetry.space_group_name_H-M   'P 1'
#
loop_
_entity.id
_entity.type
_entity.pdbx_description
1 polymer ?
#
loop_
_entity_poly.entity_id
_entity_poly.type
_entity_poly.pdbx_seq_one_letter_code
_entity_poly.pdbx_strand_id
1 'polypeptide(L)'
;MWLNNEIENKTYFMPIFGILIYYIGYNFVRSYIKNSPKIILDFDKIIIKDKTYYWKDIQNIKMTGKKGFGLFSYQMEVTTLEFKNNITEHIFDDMYSNSWEIKSFIKQIVVDKKDSFEINDKKIFKKEIEKENFEEFKGSPFFSFRGIMMWSLILFFLFLTFSPIRKIPFFNALKFFIPFGLFWFAFNAYCMHYFELSKNYFVVRNHYFWWVKDIYKNSEIEIIIYESQAKQPNNLRVITKNYRHKIYPAGTLNDQKWLEMKIQLERKNIKVRNECI
;
A
#
# COMPACT_ATOMS: atom_id res chain seq x y z
N MET A 1 6.80 43.02 28.89
CA MET A 1 6.28 43.23 27.51
C MET A 1 6.40 41.98 26.63
N TRP A 2 7.49 41.21 26.68
CA TRP A 2 7.65 39.97 25.89
C TRP A 2 6.70 38.81 26.26
N LEU A 3 6.34 38.61 27.53
CA LEU A 3 5.42 37.54 27.97
C LEU A 3 3.95 37.76 27.56
N ASN A 4 3.49 39.01 27.45
CA ASN A 4 2.10 39.31 27.08
C ASN A 4 1.85 39.03 25.59
N ASN A 5 2.83 39.30 24.73
CA ASN A 5 2.75 38.99 23.31
C ASN A 5 2.65 37.48 23.04
N GLU A 6 3.27 36.62 23.86
CA GLU A 6 3.14 35.16 23.68
C GLU A 6 1.74 34.63 24.00
N ILE A 7 1.10 35.18 25.04
CA ILE A 7 -0.24 34.76 25.47
C ILE A 7 -1.28 35.26 24.47
N GLU A 8 -1.19 36.50 24.02
CA GLU A 8 -2.07 37.03 22.96
C GLU A 8 -1.89 36.28 21.64
N ASN A 9 -0.65 36.06 21.18
CA ASN A 9 -0.40 35.33 19.95
C ASN A 9 -0.98 33.90 20.01
N LYS A 10 -0.75 33.14 21.09
CA LYS A 10 -1.34 31.80 21.27
C LYS A 10 -2.88 31.83 21.21
N THR A 11 -3.50 32.88 21.74
CA THR A 11 -4.95 33.06 21.77
C THR A 11 -5.54 33.30 20.37
N TYR A 12 -4.83 33.98 19.48
CA TYR A 12 -5.28 34.18 18.09
C TYR A 12 -4.89 33.04 17.14
N PHE A 13 -3.75 32.38 17.37
CA PHE A 13 -3.31 31.25 16.53
C PHE A 13 -4.16 29.99 16.73
N MET A 14 -4.60 29.69 17.96
CA MET A 14 -5.39 28.48 18.24
C MET A 14 -6.70 28.40 17.42
N PRO A 15 -7.53 29.45 17.35
CA PRO A 15 -8.71 29.46 16.49
C PRO A 15 -8.38 29.26 15.00
N ILE A 16 -7.32 29.89 14.50
CA ILE A 16 -6.88 29.76 13.10
C ILE A 16 -6.47 28.30 12.81
N PHE A 17 -5.67 27.69 13.68
CA PHE A 17 -5.29 26.28 13.57
C PHE A 17 -6.51 25.37 13.67
N GLY A 18 -7.46 25.67 14.56
CA GLY A 18 -8.73 24.93 14.68
C GLY A 18 -9.52 24.95 13.37
N ILE A 19 -9.74 26.14 12.80
CA ILE A 19 -10.44 26.30 11.51
C ILE A 19 -9.69 25.56 10.39
N LEU A 20 -8.36 25.65 10.35
CA LEU A 20 -7.55 24.94 9.35
C LEU A 20 -7.71 23.42 9.46
N ILE A 21 -7.69 22.86 10.67
CA ILE A 21 -7.89 21.42 10.90
C ILE A 21 -9.30 21.00 10.44
N TYR A 22 -10.33 21.76 10.78
CA TYR A 22 -11.69 21.50 10.31
C TYR A 22 -11.80 21.56 8.78
N TYR A 23 -11.16 22.56 8.16
CA TYR A 23 -11.12 22.69 6.71
C TYR A 23 -10.44 21.49 6.03
N ILE A 24 -9.31 21.02 6.57
CA ILE A 24 -8.62 19.82 6.07
C ILE A 24 -9.52 18.59 6.24
N GLY A 25 -10.12 18.41 7.42
CA GLY A 25 -11.02 17.30 7.72
C GLY A 25 -12.24 17.26 6.80
N TYR A 26 -12.91 18.41 6.59
CA TYR A 26 -14.05 18.53 5.68
C TYR A 26 -13.66 18.17 4.24
N ASN A 27 -12.53 18.69 3.74
CA ASN A 27 -12.07 18.35 2.38
C ASN A 27 -11.72 16.87 2.25
N PHE A 28 -11.16 16.25 3.30
CA PHE A 28 -10.89 14.82 3.32
C PHE A 28 -12.19 14.03 3.18
N VAL A 29 -13.17 14.26 4.06
CA VAL A 29 -14.49 13.58 4.01
C VAL A 29 -15.18 13.80 2.65
N ARG A 30 -15.20 15.04 2.17
CA ARG A 30 -15.79 15.38 0.86
C ARG A 30 -15.12 14.61 -0.28
N SER A 31 -13.80 14.49 -0.26
CA SER A 31 -13.08 13.76 -1.31
C SER A 31 -13.37 12.26 -1.28
N TYR A 32 -13.50 11.66 -0.09
CA TYR A 32 -13.89 10.26 0.04
C TYR A 32 -15.28 10.04 -0.55
N ILE A 33 -16.28 10.79 -0.09
CA ILE A 33 -17.67 10.68 -0.59
C ILE A 33 -17.75 10.83 -2.11
N LYS A 34 -16.97 11.76 -2.69
CA LYS A 34 -16.95 11.98 -4.14
C LYS A 34 -16.32 10.81 -4.91
N ASN A 35 -15.26 10.21 -4.37
CA ASN A 35 -14.44 9.22 -5.09
C ASN A 35 -14.78 7.76 -4.77
N SER A 36 -15.69 7.52 -3.82
CA SER A 36 -16.22 6.19 -3.49
C SER A 36 -17.74 6.08 -3.76
N PRO A 37 -18.24 6.41 -4.97
CA PRO A 37 -19.66 6.27 -5.28
C PRO A 37 -20.12 4.82 -5.22
N LYS A 38 -21.42 4.58 -5.03
CA LYS A 38 -21.98 3.23 -5.19
C LYS A 38 -21.79 2.78 -6.64
N ILE A 39 -21.30 1.56 -6.83
CA ILE A 39 -21.15 0.91 -8.13
C ILE A 39 -22.05 -0.32 -8.18
N ILE A 40 -22.85 -0.44 -9.24
CA ILE A 40 -23.66 -1.60 -9.55
C ILE A 40 -23.33 -2.02 -10.97
N LEU A 41 -23.11 -3.29 -11.22
CA LEU A 41 -22.76 -3.80 -12.54
C LEU A 41 -23.54 -5.08 -12.83
N ASP A 42 -23.85 -5.28 -14.11
CA ASP A 42 -24.46 -6.48 -14.66
C ASP A 42 -23.82 -6.81 -16.02
N PHE A 43 -24.39 -7.75 -16.77
CA PHE A 43 -23.83 -8.19 -18.05
C PHE A 43 -23.95 -7.16 -19.19
N ASP A 44 -24.76 -6.11 -19.03
CA ASP A 44 -25.05 -5.12 -20.07
C ASP A 44 -24.53 -3.72 -19.75
N LYS A 45 -24.46 -3.37 -18.46
CA LYS A 45 -24.16 -2.01 -17.99
C LYS A 45 -23.42 -1.95 -16.65
N ILE A 46 -22.90 -0.75 -16.39
CA ILE A 46 -22.42 -0.29 -15.09
C ILE A 46 -23.14 1.00 -14.70
N ILE A 47 -23.56 1.07 -13.46
CA ILE A 47 -24.17 2.22 -12.82
C ILE A 47 -23.17 2.74 -11.80
N ILE A 48 -22.71 3.98 -12.00
CA ILE A 48 -21.82 4.67 -11.07
C ILE A 48 -22.60 5.86 -10.51
N LYS A 49 -22.87 5.83 -9.21
CA LYS A 49 -23.79 6.78 -8.55
C LYS A 49 -25.17 6.74 -9.22
N ASP A 50 -25.55 7.78 -9.95
CA ASP A 50 -26.86 7.93 -10.61
C ASP A 50 -26.74 7.85 -12.14
N LYS A 51 -25.53 7.56 -12.67
CA LYS A 51 -25.26 7.52 -14.10
C LYS A 51 -25.15 6.08 -14.57
N THR A 52 -25.83 5.77 -15.67
CA THR A 52 -25.79 4.45 -16.32
C THR A 52 -24.93 4.51 -17.57
N TYR A 53 -24.04 3.53 -17.71
CA TYR A 53 -23.18 3.36 -18.87
C TYR A 53 -23.29 1.92 -19.39
N TYR A 54 -23.49 1.74 -20.69
CA TYR A 54 -23.57 0.41 -21.28
C TYR A 54 -22.19 -0.09 -21.73
N TRP A 55 -21.93 -1.39 -21.58
CA TRP A 55 -20.66 -1.97 -22.00
C TRP A 55 -20.41 -1.87 -23.50
N LYS A 56 -21.46 -1.84 -24.32
CA LYS A 56 -21.36 -1.62 -25.78
C LYS A 56 -20.80 -0.23 -26.14
N ASP A 57 -20.86 0.71 -25.21
CA ASP A 57 -20.38 2.08 -25.39
C ASP A 57 -18.96 2.28 -24.85
N ILE A 58 -18.32 1.22 -24.35
CA ILE A 58 -16.92 1.28 -23.94
C ILE A 58 -16.02 1.42 -25.18
N GLN A 59 -15.05 2.30 -25.08
CA GLN A 59 -14.01 2.51 -26.08
C GLN A 59 -12.70 1.85 -25.64
N ASN A 60 -12.33 2.02 -24.37
CA ASN A 60 -11.08 1.50 -23.83
C ASN A 60 -11.20 1.24 -22.32
N ILE A 61 -10.49 0.21 -21.86
CA ILE A 61 -10.45 -0.19 -20.44
C ILE A 61 -8.99 -0.35 -20.03
N LYS A 62 -8.57 0.41 -19.02
CA LYS A 62 -7.27 0.23 -18.35
C LYS A 62 -7.51 -0.35 -16.97
N MET A 63 -7.16 -1.62 -16.79
CA MET A 63 -7.39 -2.34 -15.52
C MET A 63 -6.49 -1.85 -14.38
N THR A 64 -5.33 -1.28 -14.74
CA THR A 64 -4.31 -0.75 -13.83
C THR A 64 -3.88 0.64 -14.27
N GLY A 65 -3.55 1.51 -13.33
CA GLY A 65 -3.12 2.88 -13.57
C GLY A 65 -3.17 3.72 -12.29
N LYS A 66 -2.58 4.92 -12.32
CA LYS A 66 -2.58 5.85 -11.19
C LYS A 66 -3.49 7.04 -11.43
N LYS A 67 -4.20 7.45 -10.37
CA LYS A 67 -4.91 8.73 -10.32
C LYS A 67 -4.72 9.39 -8.96
N GLY A 68 -4.55 10.70 -8.96
CA GLY A 68 -4.51 11.50 -7.74
C GLY A 68 -5.85 11.50 -7.00
N PHE A 69 -5.79 11.31 -5.69
CA PHE A 69 -6.93 11.30 -4.78
C PHE A 69 -6.76 12.39 -3.70
N GLY A 70 -7.86 13.08 -3.37
CA GLY A 70 -7.88 14.04 -2.28
C GLY A 70 -7.11 15.33 -2.54
N LEU A 71 -7.00 16.15 -1.48
CA LEU A 71 -6.36 17.47 -1.50
C LEU A 71 -4.87 17.39 -1.89
N PHE A 72 -4.19 16.31 -1.48
CA PHE A 72 -2.75 16.12 -1.72
C PHE A 72 -2.45 15.29 -2.98
N SER A 73 -3.46 15.02 -3.82
CA SER A 73 -3.31 14.24 -5.06
C SER A 73 -2.53 12.93 -4.86
N TYR A 74 -2.85 12.21 -3.78
CA TYR A 74 -2.21 10.96 -3.45
C TYR A 74 -2.48 9.93 -4.55
N GLN A 75 -1.42 9.38 -5.14
CA GLN A 75 -1.55 8.51 -6.31
C GLN A 75 -2.07 7.13 -5.86
N MET A 76 -3.28 6.80 -6.29
CA MET A 76 -3.95 5.53 -5.98
C MET A 76 -4.11 4.68 -7.23
N GLU A 77 -4.16 3.36 -7.04
CA GLU A 77 -4.44 2.44 -8.13
C GLU A 77 -5.90 2.56 -8.56
N VAL A 78 -6.14 2.66 -9.87
CA VAL A 78 -7.47 2.80 -10.44
C VAL A 78 -7.69 1.87 -11.64
N THR A 79 -8.94 1.45 -11.82
CA THR A 79 -9.44 1.05 -13.14
C THR A 79 -10.05 2.26 -13.83
N THR A 80 -9.67 2.47 -15.10
CA THR A 80 -10.17 3.56 -15.93
C THR A 80 -11.05 3.01 -17.05
N LEU A 81 -12.27 3.52 -17.12
CA LEU A 81 -13.26 3.19 -18.15
C LEU A 81 -13.41 4.43 -19.06
N GLU A 82 -13.03 4.30 -20.32
CA GLU A 82 -13.16 5.34 -21.35
C GLU A 82 -14.31 4.94 -22.28
N PHE A 83 -15.34 5.79 -22.37
CA PHE A 83 -16.54 5.57 -23.19
C PHE A 83 -16.48 6.36 -24.50
N LYS A 84 -17.22 5.92 -25.52
CA LYS A 84 -17.24 6.52 -26.88
C LYS A 84 -17.61 8.00 -26.92
N ASN A 85 -18.31 8.50 -25.90
CA ASN A 85 -18.67 9.91 -25.75
C ASN A 85 -17.58 10.74 -25.05
N ASN A 86 -16.35 10.26 -25.00
CA ASN A 86 -15.20 10.85 -24.29
C ASN A 86 -15.43 11.01 -22.77
N ILE A 87 -16.42 10.33 -22.19
CA ILE A 87 -16.56 10.27 -20.73
C ILE A 87 -15.53 9.27 -20.20
N THR A 88 -14.86 9.65 -19.11
CA THR A 88 -13.91 8.78 -18.42
C THR A 88 -14.33 8.64 -16.96
N GLU A 89 -14.49 7.40 -16.51
CA GLU A 89 -14.79 7.08 -15.12
C GLU A 89 -13.62 6.33 -14.49
N HIS A 90 -13.33 6.65 -13.23
CA HIS A 90 -12.23 6.04 -12.47
C HIS A 90 -12.79 5.31 -11.24
N ILE A 91 -12.44 4.03 -11.12
CA ILE A 91 -12.77 3.20 -9.97
C ILE A 91 -11.50 3.07 -9.13
N PHE A 92 -11.49 3.64 -7.94
CA PHE A 92 -10.36 3.59 -7.01
C PHE A 92 -10.36 2.30 -6.21
N ASP A 93 -9.32 1.49 -6.36
CA ASP A 93 -9.26 0.12 -5.83
C ASP A 93 -9.39 0.07 -4.30
N ASP A 94 -8.65 0.95 -3.61
CA ASP A 94 -8.59 0.94 -2.16
C ASP A 94 -9.88 1.53 -1.52
N MET A 95 -10.82 2.05 -2.32
CA MET A 95 -12.12 2.54 -1.83
C MET A 95 -13.18 1.44 -1.72
N TYR A 96 -12.95 0.26 -2.30
CA TYR A 96 -13.88 -0.86 -2.26
C TYR A 96 -13.17 -2.11 -1.76
N SER A 97 -13.67 -2.70 -0.67
CA SER A 97 -13.14 -3.97 -0.13
C SER A 97 -13.24 -5.12 -1.14
N ASN A 98 -14.24 -5.05 -2.03
CA ASN A 98 -14.46 -6.00 -3.11
C ASN A 98 -14.06 -5.45 -4.50
N SER A 99 -13.13 -4.50 -4.56
CA SER A 99 -12.60 -3.97 -5.83
C SER A 99 -12.07 -5.07 -6.76
N TRP A 100 -11.48 -6.12 -6.20
CA TRP A 100 -11.02 -7.29 -6.95
C TRP A 100 -12.16 -8.01 -7.69
N GLU A 101 -13.36 -8.13 -7.09
CA GLU A 101 -14.53 -8.73 -7.74
C GLU A 101 -15.00 -7.87 -8.90
N ILE A 102 -15.09 -6.55 -8.68
CA ILE A 102 -15.48 -5.57 -9.70
C ILE A 102 -14.52 -5.67 -10.90
N LYS A 103 -13.22 -5.67 -10.65
CA LYS A 103 -12.20 -5.78 -11.71
C LYS A 103 -12.23 -7.12 -12.41
N SER A 104 -12.33 -8.21 -11.65
CA SER A 104 -12.43 -9.55 -12.24
C SER A 104 -13.68 -9.69 -13.10
N PHE A 105 -14.81 -9.11 -12.69
CA PHE A 105 -16.02 -9.09 -13.50
C PHE A 105 -15.79 -8.31 -14.80
N ILE A 106 -15.30 -7.06 -14.71
CA ILE A 106 -15.04 -6.23 -15.89
C ILE A 106 -14.08 -6.93 -16.85
N LYS A 107 -13.01 -7.53 -16.32
CA LYS A 107 -12.05 -8.29 -17.14
C LYS A 107 -12.71 -9.48 -17.82
N GLN A 108 -13.40 -10.34 -17.08
CA GLN A 108 -13.95 -11.58 -17.64
C GLN A 108 -15.11 -11.34 -18.61
N ILE A 109 -16.06 -10.50 -18.23
CA ILE A 109 -17.29 -10.28 -18.99
C ILE A 109 -17.09 -9.24 -20.09
N VAL A 110 -16.46 -8.11 -19.76
CA VAL A 110 -16.39 -6.97 -20.68
C VAL A 110 -15.19 -7.05 -21.62
N VAL A 111 -14.02 -7.43 -21.11
CA VAL A 111 -12.79 -7.50 -21.91
C VAL A 111 -12.63 -8.87 -22.58
N ASP A 112 -12.73 -9.95 -21.81
CA ASP A 112 -12.51 -11.32 -22.30
C ASP A 112 -13.76 -11.95 -22.92
N LYS A 113 -14.91 -11.26 -22.84
CA LYS A 113 -16.20 -11.68 -23.44
C LYS A 113 -16.65 -13.08 -23.03
N LYS A 114 -16.44 -13.45 -21.77
CA LYS A 114 -16.99 -14.69 -21.20
C LYS A 114 -18.49 -14.56 -20.94
N ASP A 115 -19.19 -15.67 -21.06
CA ASP A 115 -20.63 -15.76 -20.81
C ASP A 115 -20.98 -15.81 -19.31
N SER A 116 -20.04 -16.21 -18.45
CA SER A 116 -20.24 -16.32 -17.01
C SER A 116 -19.08 -15.68 -16.23
N PHE A 117 -19.41 -15.21 -15.03
CA PHE A 117 -18.42 -14.73 -14.07
C PHE A 117 -18.06 -15.84 -13.10
N GLU A 118 -16.77 -16.18 -13.04
CA GLU A 118 -16.27 -17.23 -12.16
C GLU A 118 -15.14 -16.69 -11.27
N ILE A 119 -15.14 -17.11 -10.01
CA ILE A 119 -14.07 -16.84 -9.05
C ILE A 119 -13.30 -18.15 -8.84
N ASN A 120 -12.02 -18.15 -9.19
CA ASN A 120 -11.15 -19.30 -8.99
C ASN A 120 -10.09 -18.98 -7.93
N ASP A 121 -10.35 -19.40 -6.69
CA ASP A 121 -9.39 -19.28 -5.60
C ASP A 121 -8.68 -20.62 -5.40
N LYS A 122 -7.57 -20.81 -6.12
CA LYS A 122 -6.72 -22.00 -5.95
C LYS A 122 -5.95 -21.90 -4.63
N LYS A 123 -6.11 -22.91 -3.77
CA LYS A 123 -5.33 -23.02 -2.54
C LYS A 123 -3.91 -23.51 -2.86
N ILE A 124 -2.91 -22.91 -2.21
CA ILE A 124 -1.52 -23.34 -2.28
C ILE A 124 -1.26 -24.33 -1.13
N PHE A 125 -0.72 -25.50 -1.45
CA PHE A 125 -0.39 -26.52 -0.45
C PHE A 125 1.05 -26.35 0.06
N LYS A 126 1.26 -26.40 1.38
CA LYS A 126 2.58 -26.23 2.03
C LYS A 126 3.68 -27.15 1.44
N LYS A 127 3.32 -28.40 1.12
CA LYS A 127 4.23 -29.40 0.54
C LYS A 127 4.80 -29.00 -0.83
N GLU A 128 4.10 -28.15 -1.59
CA GLU A 128 4.58 -27.66 -2.90
C GLU A 128 5.73 -26.66 -2.73
N ILE A 129 5.75 -25.92 -1.62
CA ILE A 129 6.71 -24.84 -1.35
C ILE A 129 8.01 -25.38 -0.76
N GLU A 130 7.96 -26.43 0.06
CA GLU A 130 9.14 -27.00 0.74
C GLU A 130 10.19 -27.59 -0.22
N LYS A 131 9.80 -27.84 -1.48
CA LYS A 131 10.68 -28.41 -2.52
C LYS A 131 11.35 -27.33 -3.39
N GLU A 132 11.03 -26.06 -3.19
CA GLU A 132 11.50 -24.97 -4.02
C GLU A 132 12.78 -24.36 -3.48
N ASN A 133 13.69 -24.01 -4.39
CA ASN A 133 14.89 -23.25 -4.07
C ASN A 133 14.59 -21.76 -4.27
N PHE A 134 14.74 -20.98 -3.20
CA PHE A 134 14.44 -19.55 -3.18
C PHE A 134 15.70 -18.70 -3.30
N GLU A 135 15.69 -17.76 -4.23
CA GLU A 135 16.61 -16.63 -4.30
C GLU A 135 16.02 -15.49 -3.45
N GLU A 136 16.81 -14.94 -2.52
CA GLU A 136 16.36 -13.92 -1.58
C GLU A 136 16.79 -12.51 -2.02
N PHE A 137 15.83 -11.59 -2.06
CA PHE A 137 16.03 -10.16 -2.25
C PHE A 137 15.73 -9.44 -0.95
N LYS A 138 16.76 -9.29 -0.11
CA LYS A 138 16.65 -8.68 1.22
C LYS A 138 17.75 -7.66 1.48
N GLY A 139 17.42 -6.64 2.24
CA GLY A 139 18.38 -5.69 2.78
C GLY A 139 18.80 -6.03 4.20
N SER A 140 19.58 -5.13 4.82
CA SER A 140 19.94 -5.27 6.23
C SER A 140 18.82 -4.73 7.14
N PRO A 141 18.27 -5.54 8.05
CA PRO A 141 17.26 -5.07 9.01
C PRO A 141 17.84 -4.17 10.11
N PHE A 142 19.17 -4.13 10.28
CA PHE A 142 19.86 -3.30 11.27
C PHE A 142 20.54 -2.08 10.64
N PHE A 143 21.19 -2.26 9.48
CA PHE A 143 22.01 -1.23 8.83
C PHE A 143 21.29 -0.46 7.71
N SER A 144 20.00 -0.72 7.47
CA SER A 144 19.17 0.16 6.63
C SER A 144 18.80 1.44 7.37
N PHE A 145 18.42 2.51 6.66
CA PHE A 145 17.94 3.75 7.28
C PHE A 145 16.81 3.48 8.29
N ARG A 146 15.85 2.61 7.93
CA ARG A 146 14.76 2.20 8.82
C ARG A 146 15.27 1.40 10.02
N GLY A 147 16.23 0.49 9.82
CA GLY A 147 16.87 -0.26 10.91
C GLY A 147 17.58 0.65 11.91
N ILE A 148 18.39 1.59 11.41
CA ILE A 148 19.12 2.56 12.21
C ILE A 148 18.15 3.46 12.97
N MET A 149 17.12 4.01 12.31
CA MET A 149 16.10 4.85 12.96
C MET A 149 15.32 4.09 14.04
N MET A 150 15.02 2.80 13.81
CA MET A 150 14.34 1.96 14.79
C MET A 150 15.22 1.71 16.02
N TRP A 151 16.42 1.16 15.81
CA TRP A 151 17.29 0.73 16.90
C TRP A 151 17.94 1.90 17.64
N SER A 152 18.32 2.98 16.95
CA SER A 152 18.91 4.17 17.60
C SER A 152 17.97 4.77 18.63
N LEU A 153 16.68 4.92 18.30
CA LEU A 153 15.70 5.50 19.21
C LEU A 153 15.42 4.56 20.40
N ILE A 154 15.31 3.26 20.15
CA ILE A 154 15.13 2.25 21.21
C ILE A 154 16.34 2.25 22.15
N LEU A 155 17.55 2.19 21.61
CA LEU A 155 18.80 2.21 22.38
C LEU A 155 18.97 3.52 23.14
N PHE A 156 18.59 4.65 22.55
CA PHE A 156 18.61 5.95 23.21
C PHE A 156 17.67 5.97 24.44
N PHE A 157 16.44 5.46 24.33
CA PHE A 157 15.55 5.39 25.47
C PHE A 157 15.99 4.37 26.52
N LEU A 158 16.56 3.24 26.10
CA LEU A 158 17.19 2.30 27.03
C LEU A 158 18.33 2.98 27.79
N PHE A 159 19.21 3.69 27.08
CA PHE A 159 20.29 4.46 27.70
C PHE A 159 19.76 5.48 28.70
N LEU A 160 18.74 6.27 28.37
CA LEU A 160 18.13 7.22 29.31
C LEU A 160 17.51 6.54 30.54
N THR A 161 16.97 5.34 30.38
CA THR A 161 16.35 4.57 31.46
C THR A 161 17.38 4.04 32.47
N PHE A 162 18.53 3.58 31.96
CA PHE A 162 19.61 2.99 32.76
C PHE A 162 20.71 3.98 33.14
N SER A 163 20.74 5.18 32.54
CA SER A 163 21.75 6.19 32.82
C SER A 163 21.63 6.75 34.24
N PRO A 164 22.76 6.97 34.94
CA PRO A 164 22.77 7.61 36.25
C PRO A 164 22.29 9.08 36.22
N ILE A 165 22.19 9.68 35.04
CA ILE A 165 21.76 11.08 34.83
C ILE A 165 20.22 11.21 34.77
N ARG A 166 19.48 10.12 35.03
CA ARG A 166 18.01 10.11 34.94
C ARG A 166 17.39 11.13 35.90
N LYS A 167 16.47 11.95 35.38
CA LYS A 167 15.64 12.87 36.17
C LYS A 167 14.27 12.28 36.52
N ILE A 168 13.89 11.17 35.87
CA ILE A 168 12.58 10.52 35.98
C ILE A 168 12.74 9.21 36.75
N PRO A 169 11.84 8.86 37.68
CA PRO A 169 11.83 7.56 38.34
C PRO A 169 11.72 6.41 37.32
N PHE A 170 12.46 5.33 37.54
CA PHE A 170 12.56 4.17 36.63
C PHE A 170 11.19 3.65 36.17
N PHE A 171 10.28 3.39 37.11
CA PHE A 171 8.95 2.85 36.80
C PHE A 171 8.09 3.82 35.99
N ASN A 172 8.24 5.14 36.20
CA ASN A 172 7.52 6.14 35.41
C ASN A 172 8.06 6.23 33.99
N ALA A 173 9.39 6.12 33.81
CA ALA A 173 10.02 6.05 32.50
C ALA A 173 9.54 4.82 31.71
N LEU A 174 9.49 3.63 32.34
CA LEU A 174 9.02 2.40 31.70
C LEU A 174 7.56 2.48 31.23
N LYS A 175 6.67 3.10 32.01
CA LYS A 175 5.25 3.27 31.64
C LYS A 175 5.08 4.01 30.30
N PHE A 176 5.96 4.95 29.98
CA PHE A 176 5.94 5.67 28.71
C PHE A 176 6.74 4.96 27.62
N PHE A 177 7.96 4.50 27.94
CA PHE A 177 8.87 3.93 26.94
C PHE A 177 8.42 2.58 26.41
N ILE A 178 7.73 1.74 27.19
CA ILE A 178 7.27 0.43 26.69
C ILE A 178 6.21 0.60 25.60
N PRO A 179 5.08 1.31 25.81
CA PRO A 179 4.09 1.50 24.76
C PRO A 179 4.65 2.24 23.55
N PHE A 180 5.44 3.30 23.79
CA PHE A 180 6.07 4.07 22.71
C PHE A 180 7.07 3.22 21.92
N GLY A 181 7.91 2.44 22.61
CA GLY A 181 8.90 1.57 21.99
C GLY A 181 8.25 0.44 21.19
N LEU A 182 7.18 -0.17 21.70
CA LEU A 182 6.40 -1.17 20.97
C LEU A 182 5.75 -0.56 19.72
N PHE A 183 5.16 0.62 19.84
CA PHE A 183 4.60 1.34 18.69
C PHE A 183 5.69 1.67 17.65
N TRP A 184 6.83 2.22 18.08
CA TRP A 184 7.94 2.60 17.21
C TRP A 184 8.57 1.39 16.50
N PHE A 185 8.73 0.28 17.24
CA PHE A 185 9.17 -1.00 16.71
C PHE A 185 8.17 -1.51 15.68
N ALA A 186 6.89 -1.60 16.02
CA ALA A 186 5.86 -2.12 15.13
C ALA A 186 5.74 -1.29 13.84
N PHE A 187 5.79 0.04 13.96
CA PHE A 187 5.74 0.96 12.82
C PHE A 187 6.91 0.75 11.85
N ASN A 188 8.15 0.63 12.37
CA ASN A 188 9.31 0.39 11.52
C ASN A 188 9.37 -1.04 10.98
N ALA A 189 9.08 -2.04 11.82
CA ALA A 189 9.03 -3.45 11.44
C ALA A 189 8.00 -3.72 10.33
N TYR A 190 6.84 -3.06 10.38
CA TYR A 190 5.84 -3.09 9.31
C TYR A 190 6.42 -2.69 7.95
N CYS A 191 7.44 -1.82 7.93
CA CYS A 191 8.06 -1.33 6.70
C CYS A 191 9.25 -2.17 6.20
N MET A 192 9.48 -3.36 6.77
CA MET A 192 10.69 -4.16 6.54
C MET A 192 10.35 -5.52 5.91
N HIS A 193 9.59 -5.48 4.81
CA HIS A 193 9.38 -6.65 3.98
C HIS A 193 10.60 -6.95 3.11
N TYR A 194 10.79 -8.22 2.81
CA TYR A 194 11.74 -8.72 1.82
C TYR A 194 11.07 -9.81 0.98
N PHE A 195 11.72 -10.15 -0.13
CA PHE A 195 11.09 -10.98 -1.17
C PHE A 195 11.95 -12.20 -1.47
N GLU A 196 11.29 -13.31 -1.75
CA GLU A 196 11.93 -14.55 -2.17
C GLU A 196 11.30 -15.00 -3.50
N LEU A 197 12.13 -15.41 -4.45
CA LEU A 197 11.68 -15.87 -5.76
C LEU A 197 12.24 -17.27 -6.03
N SER A 198 11.37 -18.18 -6.42
CA SER A 198 11.73 -19.54 -6.81
C SER A 198 11.35 -19.81 -8.26
N LYS A 199 11.37 -21.08 -8.69
CA LYS A 199 10.92 -21.44 -10.05
C LYS A 199 9.44 -21.11 -10.22
N ASN A 200 8.60 -21.51 -9.26
CA ASN A 200 7.15 -21.45 -9.39
C ASN A 200 6.47 -20.43 -8.47
N TYR A 201 7.17 -19.91 -7.46
CA TYR A 201 6.58 -19.04 -6.44
C TYR A 201 7.34 -17.75 -6.22
N PHE A 202 6.58 -16.72 -5.89
CA PHE A 202 7.02 -15.46 -5.31
C PHE A 202 6.48 -15.38 -3.89
N VAL A 203 7.36 -15.14 -2.92
CA VAL A 203 7.03 -15.12 -1.50
C VAL A 203 7.42 -13.76 -0.93
N VAL A 204 6.51 -13.19 -0.16
CA VAL A 204 6.77 -11.98 0.60
C VAL A 204 6.90 -12.34 2.07
N ARG A 205 7.93 -11.84 2.72
CA ARG A 205 8.19 -12.03 4.15
C ARG A 205 8.48 -10.72 4.83
N ASN A 206 8.45 -10.72 6.15
CA ASN A 206 8.89 -9.60 6.97
C ASN A 206 10.12 -9.99 7.81
N HIS A 207 11.07 -9.07 7.96
CA HIS A 207 12.29 -9.32 8.74
C HIS A 207 12.04 -9.62 10.22
N TYR A 208 11.07 -8.95 10.84
CA TYR A 208 10.79 -9.05 12.27
C TYR A 208 9.51 -9.84 12.56
N PHE A 209 8.48 -9.70 11.73
CA PHE A 209 7.24 -10.45 11.86
C PHE A 209 7.33 -11.78 11.09
N TRP A 210 8.00 -12.76 11.68
CA TRP A 210 8.17 -14.12 11.11
C TRP A 210 6.87 -14.84 10.70
N TRP A 211 5.72 -14.46 11.27
CA TRP A 211 4.40 -15.00 10.90
C TRP A 211 3.82 -14.34 9.63
N VAL A 212 4.37 -13.21 9.18
CA VAL A 212 3.96 -12.55 7.93
C VAL A 212 4.66 -13.27 6.78
N LYS A 213 3.90 -14.11 6.10
CA LYS A 213 4.33 -14.85 4.91
C LYS A 213 3.19 -14.92 3.91
N ASP A 214 3.30 -14.19 2.81
CA ASP A 214 2.37 -14.24 1.69
C ASP A 214 3.01 -14.97 0.52
N ILE A 215 2.27 -15.88 -0.11
CA ILE A 215 2.79 -16.79 -1.13
C ILE A 215 1.94 -16.66 -2.38
N TYR A 216 2.60 -16.44 -3.52
CA TYR A 216 1.96 -16.29 -4.81
C TYR A 216 2.57 -17.31 -5.78
N LYS A 217 1.72 -18.01 -6.54
CA LYS A 217 2.19 -18.74 -7.72
C LYS A 217 2.58 -17.73 -8.80
N ASN A 218 3.76 -17.87 -9.38
CA ASN A 218 4.25 -16.97 -10.44
C ASN A 218 3.25 -16.89 -11.60
N SER A 219 2.59 -18.00 -11.92
CA SER A 219 1.56 -18.09 -12.96
C SER A 219 0.26 -17.34 -12.65
N GLU A 220 0.02 -16.97 -11.40
CA GLU A 220 -1.19 -16.28 -10.92
C GLU A 220 -0.97 -14.78 -10.70
N ILE A 221 0.27 -14.31 -10.83
CA ILE A 221 0.60 -12.88 -10.77
C ILE A 221 0.26 -12.26 -12.13
N GLU A 222 -0.50 -11.17 -12.14
CA GLU A 222 -0.74 -10.37 -13.34
C GLU A 222 0.38 -9.35 -13.53
N ILE A 223 0.69 -8.62 -12.46
CA ILE A 223 1.73 -7.59 -12.47
C ILE A 223 2.26 -7.33 -11.07
N ILE A 224 3.55 -7.03 -10.98
CA ILE A 224 4.18 -6.45 -9.81
C ILE A 224 4.48 -4.98 -10.09
N ILE A 225 4.15 -4.10 -9.15
CA ILE A 225 4.38 -2.65 -9.29
C ILE A 225 5.35 -2.23 -8.19
N TYR A 226 6.42 -1.55 -8.56
CA TYR A 226 7.29 -0.83 -7.63
C TYR A 226 6.77 0.59 -7.55
N GLU A 227 6.25 0.98 -6.38
CA GLU A 227 5.64 2.28 -6.17
C GLU A 227 6.21 2.93 -4.91
N SER A 228 6.37 4.25 -4.92
CA SER A 228 6.67 5.03 -3.73
C SER A 228 5.61 6.08 -3.53
N GLN A 229 5.19 6.25 -2.27
CA GLN A 229 4.22 7.26 -1.89
C GLN A 229 4.95 8.42 -1.23
N ALA A 230 5.19 9.47 -2.00
CA ALA A 230 5.94 10.65 -1.58
C ALA A 230 7.34 10.29 -1.05
N LYS A 231 7.62 10.56 0.24
CA LYS A 231 8.93 10.28 0.89
C LYS A 231 8.94 8.99 1.71
N GLN A 232 7.99 8.08 1.47
CA GLN A 232 7.96 6.77 2.12
C GLN A 232 8.93 5.80 1.42
N PRO A 233 9.31 4.69 2.08
CA PRO A 233 10.10 3.65 1.43
C PRO A 233 9.37 3.12 0.20
N ASN A 234 10.16 2.59 -0.74
CA ASN A 234 9.63 1.89 -1.89
C ASN A 234 8.77 0.71 -1.42
N ASN A 235 7.61 0.58 -2.05
CA ASN A 235 6.64 -0.46 -1.81
C ASN A 235 6.57 -1.39 -3.02
N LEU A 236 6.34 -2.66 -2.77
CA LEU A 236 5.99 -3.63 -3.78
C LEU A 236 4.49 -3.90 -3.70
N ARG A 237 3.76 -3.65 -4.79
CA ARG A 237 2.36 -4.10 -4.93
C ARG A 237 2.33 -5.35 -5.79
N VAL A 238 1.75 -6.42 -5.27
CA VAL A 238 1.42 -7.61 -6.08
C VAL A 238 -0.03 -7.49 -6.50
N ILE A 239 -0.31 -7.60 -7.79
CA ILE A 239 -1.67 -7.76 -8.33
C ILE A 239 -1.76 -9.13 -9.00
N THR A 240 -2.69 -9.97 -8.54
CA THR A 240 -2.95 -11.29 -9.11
C THR A 240 -3.88 -11.21 -10.32
N LYS A 241 -4.01 -12.31 -11.07
CA LYS A 241 -4.90 -12.41 -12.25
C LYS A 241 -6.38 -12.25 -11.92
N ASN A 242 -6.79 -12.51 -10.67
CA ASN A 242 -8.11 -12.18 -10.15
C ASN A 242 -8.15 -10.79 -9.48
N TYR A 243 -7.19 -9.92 -9.79
CA TYR A 243 -7.07 -8.54 -9.32
C TYR A 243 -7.10 -8.34 -7.80
N ARG A 244 -6.86 -9.39 -7.01
CA ARG A 244 -6.55 -9.21 -5.59
C ARG A 244 -5.19 -8.53 -5.52
N HIS A 245 -5.08 -7.52 -4.67
CA HIS A 245 -3.83 -6.78 -4.50
C HIS A 245 -3.44 -6.63 -3.04
N LYS A 246 -2.13 -6.53 -2.81
CA LYS A 246 -1.57 -6.21 -1.51
C LYS A 246 -0.27 -5.43 -1.69
N ILE A 247 -0.02 -4.49 -0.79
CA ILE A 247 1.13 -3.58 -0.80
C ILE A 247 2.08 -3.99 0.32
N TYR A 248 3.37 -4.03 0.01
CA TYR A 248 4.42 -4.45 0.91
C TYR A 248 5.53 -3.40 0.94
N PRO A 249 5.57 -2.54 1.97
CA PRO A 249 6.67 -1.60 2.13
C PRO A 249 7.97 -2.35 2.46
N ALA A 250 9.02 -2.04 1.72
CA ALA A 250 10.29 -2.76 1.76
C ALA A 250 11.45 -1.76 1.92
N GLY A 251 11.44 -1.03 3.04
CA GLY A 251 12.40 0.02 3.37
C GLY A 251 13.80 -0.48 3.76
N THR A 252 14.06 -1.78 3.72
CA THR A 252 15.41 -2.34 3.88
C THR A 252 16.11 -2.55 2.55
N LEU A 253 15.38 -2.74 1.45
CA LEU A 253 15.94 -2.98 0.12
C LEU A 253 16.52 -1.70 -0.47
N ASN A 254 17.70 -1.82 -1.09
CA ASN A 254 18.30 -0.76 -1.89
C ASN A 254 17.92 -0.89 -3.37
N ASP A 255 18.11 0.17 -4.13
CA ASP A 255 17.70 0.25 -5.55
C ASP A 255 18.35 -0.83 -6.40
N GLN A 256 19.61 -1.18 -6.12
CA GLN A 256 20.30 -2.27 -6.81
C GLN A 256 19.55 -3.60 -6.64
N LYS A 257 19.15 -3.97 -5.41
CA LYS A 257 18.42 -5.21 -5.15
C LYS A 257 17.03 -5.21 -5.78
N TRP A 258 16.37 -4.06 -5.85
CA TRP A 258 15.11 -3.92 -6.57
C TRP A 258 15.26 -4.16 -8.08
N LEU A 259 16.31 -3.60 -8.69
CA LEU A 259 16.60 -3.78 -10.12
C LEU A 259 17.02 -5.23 -10.42
N GLU A 260 17.82 -5.85 -9.57
CA GLU A 260 18.15 -7.29 -9.66
C GLU A 260 16.88 -8.14 -9.61
N MET A 261 15.99 -7.88 -8.64
CA MET A 261 14.71 -8.58 -8.53
C MET A 261 13.84 -8.37 -9.78
N LYS A 262 13.79 -7.14 -10.33
CA LYS A 262 13.04 -6.86 -11.56
C LYS A 262 13.51 -7.73 -12.71
N ILE A 263 14.82 -7.81 -12.93
CA ILE A 263 15.40 -8.65 -13.98
C ILE A 263 15.01 -10.12 -13.80
N GLN A 264 15.05 -10.65 -12.57
CA GLN A 264 14.70 -12.04 -12.30
C GLN A 264 13.20 -12.33 -12.43
N LEU A 265 12.34 -11.37 -12.07
CA LEU A 265 10.89 -11.44 -12.28
C LEU A 265 10.56 -11.44 -13.79
N GLU A 266 11.16 -10.52 -14.55
CA GLU A 266 10.94 -10.40 -15.99
C GLU A 266 11.43 -11.64 -16.75
N ARG A 267 12.56 -12.24 -16.33
CA ARG A 267 13.04 -13.55 -16.84
C ARG A 267 12.05 -14.69 -16.62
N LYS A 268 11.15 -14.58 -15.64
CA LYS A 268 10.08 -15.54 -15.36
C LYS A 268 8.74 -15.14 -16.00
N ASN A 269 8.76 -14.20 -16.95
CA ASN A 269 7.59 -13.64 -17.63
C ASN A 269 6.58 -12.98 -16.67
N ILE A 270 7.04 -12.49 -15.52
CA ILE A 270 6.23 -11.67 -14.62
C ILE A 270 6.42 -10.21 -15.04
N LYS A 271 5.32 -9.52 -15.36
CA LYS A 271 5.35 -8.10 -15.71
C LYS A 271 5.71 -7.28 -14.48
N VAL A 272 6.65 -6.35 -14.63
CA VAL A 272 7.03 -5.41 -13.57
C VAL A 272 6.86 -3.98 -14.06
N ARG A 273 6.07 -3.17 -13.35
CA ARG A 273 5.93 -1.71 -13.59
C ARG A 273 6.76 -0.98 -12.55
N ASN A 274 7.84 -0.33 -12.97
CA ASN A 274 8.70 0.44 -12.08
C ASN A 274 8.30 1.93 -12.13
N GLU A 275 7.78 2.46 -11.02
CA GLU A 275 7.32 3.85 -10.91
C GLU A 275 8.26 4.72 -10.04
N CYS A 276 9.24 4.15 -9.34
CA CYS A 276 9.97 4.88 -8.31
C CYS A 276 11.48 4.59 -8.19
N ILE A 277 12.04 3.68 -9.01
CA ILE A 277 13.44 3.25 -8.94
C ILE A 277 14.17 3.58 -10.23
#